data_AF-A0A965JKY4-F1
#
_entry.id   AF-A0A965JKY4-F1
#
_cell.length_a   1.000
_cell.length_b   1.000
_cell.length_c   1.000
_cell.angle_alpha   90.00
_cell.angle_beta   90.00
_cell.angle_gamma   90.00
#
_symmetry.space_group_name_H-M   'P 1'
#
loop_
_entity.id
_entity.type
_entity.pdbx_description
1 polymer ?
#
loop_
_entity_poly.entity_id
_entity_poly.type
_entity_poly.pdbx_seq_one_letter_code
_entity_poly.pdbx_strand_id
1 'polypeptide(L)'
;MIYGIGTDICDIRRVQATLERRGERFAQKVLGPHELAVFRERSARTPSRGVRYLATRFAAKEAFSKAIGLGMRMPMTWRACEVVKARSGKPEIALHGALADWCAARQLRAHVSVSDEMDYASAFVVVEVLEDKERT
;
A
#
# COMPACT_ATOMS: atom_id res chain seq x y z
N MET A 1 -21.97 -0.21 3.14
CA MET A 1 -21.96 -0.04 1.66
C MET A 1 -20.53 0.17 1.11
N ILE A 2 -20.21 -0.21 -0.15
CA ILE A 2 -18.90 0.08 -0.78
C ILE A 2 -18.74 1.59 -0.99
N TYR A 3 -17.64 2.16 -0.49
CA TYR A 3 -17.25 3.56 -0.70
C TYR A 3 -16.56 3.76 -2.05
N GLY A 4 -15.64 2.85 -2.39
CA GLY A 4 -14.89 2.93 -3.64
C GLY A 4 -13.96 1.73 -3.85
N ILE A 5 -13.49 1.59 -5.08
CA ILE A 5 -12.55 0.54 -5.48
C ILE A 5 -11.33 1.16 -6.17
N GLY A 6 -10.21 0.45 -6.12
CA GLY A 6 -9.01 0.86 -6.82
C GLY A 6 -8.16 -0.34 -7.21
N THR A 7 -7.54 -0.24 -8.38
CA THR A 7 -6.59 -1.22 -8.86
C THR A 7 -5.36 -0.52 -9.41
N ASP A 8 -4.22 -1.18 -9.32
CA ASP A 8 -2.99 -0.72 -9.95
C ASP A 8 -2.11 -1.89 -10.38
N ILE A 9 -1.38 -1.68 -11.48
CA ILE A 9 -0.36 -2.60 -11.98
C ILE A 9 0.96 -1.84 -12.12
N CYS A 10 2.02 -2.43 -11.59
CA CYS A 10 3.34 -1.85 -11.50
C CYS A 10 4.35 -2.75 -12.21
N ASP A 11 5.09 -2.18 -13.15
CA ASP A 11 6.21 -2.85 -13.80
C ASP A 11 7.42 -2.89 -12.85
N ILE A 12 7.78 -4.09 -12.41
CA ILE A 12 8.87 -4.33 -11.44
C ILE A 12 10.21 -3.84 -11.99
N ARG A 13 10.42 -3.91 -13.30
CA ARG A 13 11.66 -3.46 -13.95
C ARG A 13 11.81 -1.94 -13.84
N ARG A 14 10.70 -1.20 -13.90
CA ARG A 14 10.68 0.27 -13.70
C ARG A 14 10.98 0.64 -12.24
N VAL A 15 10.44 -0.13 -11.29
CA VAL A 15 10.74 0.01 -9.86
C VAL A 15 12.23 -0.25 -9.61
N GLN A 16 12.76 -1.35 -10.19
CA GLN A 16 14.16 -1.71 -10.11
C GLN A 16 15.07 -0.60 -10.66
N ALA A 17 14.84 -0.15 -11.90
CA ALA A 17 15.65 0.89 -12.53
C ALA A 17 15.61 2.22 -11.75
N THR A 18 14.49 2.51 -11.07
CA THR A 18 14.38 3.69 -10.20
C THR A 18 15.14 3.50 -8.89
N LEU A 19 15.06 2.32 -8.29
CA LEU A 19 15.77 1.96 -7.07
C LEU A 19 17.29 1.96 -7.29
N GLU A 20 17.78 1.42 -8.41
CA GLU A 20 19.19 1.43 -8.78
C GLU A 20 19.72 2.87 -8.94
N ARG A 21 18.92 3.74 -9.57
CA ARG A 21 19.31 5.14 -9.82
C ARG A 21 19.28 6.03 -8.57
N ARG A 22 18.27 5.85 -7.72
CA ARG A 22 18.00 6.73 -6.56
C ARG A 22 18.46 6.11 -5.23
N GLY A 23 18.84 4.85 -5.24
CA GLY A 23 19.14 4.07 -4.04
C GLY A 23 17.96 3.97 -3.08
N GLU A 24 18.26 3.67 -1.83
CA GLU A 24 17.28 3.46 -0.77
C GLU A 24 16.39 4.68 -0.50
N ARG A 25 16.81 5.89 -0.88
CA ARG A 25 15.97 7.11 -0.77
C ARG A 25 14.62 6.96 -1.47
N PHE A 26 14.55 6.20 -2.56
CA PHE A 26 13.28 5.90 -3.21
C PHE A 26 12.39 5.01 -2.34
N ALA A 27 12.94 3.93 -1.78
CA ALA A 27 12.22 3.06 -0.86
C ALA A 27 11.75 3.83 0.38
N GLN A 28 12.57 4.71 0.96
CA GLN A 28 12.22 5.55 2.11
C GLN A 28 11.11 6.57 1.81
N LYS A 29 10.97 6.99 0.55
CA LYS A 29 9.87 7.87 0.11
C LYS A 29 8.55 7.10 0.04
N VAL A 30 8.59 5.86 -0.44
CA VAL A 30 7.39 5.05 -0.68
C VAL A 30 6.94 4.31 0.56
N LEU A 31 7.86 3.73 1.32
CA LEU A 31 7.60 2.80 2.42
C LEU A 31 7.49 3.51 3.76
N GLY A 32 6.52 3.07 4.58
CA GLY A 32 6.48 3.43 5.99
C GLY A 32 7.54 2.66 6.81
N PRO A 33 7.69 2.99 8.10
CA PRO A 33 8.73 2.39 8.95
C PRO A 33 8.68 0.86 9.02
N HIS A 34 7.49 0.25 9.11
CA HIS A 34 7.35 -1.20 9.22
C HIS A 34 7.68 -1.87 7.89
N GLU A 35 7.17 -1.32 6.79
CA GLU A 35 7.48 -1.83 5.46
C GLU A 35 8.96 -1.70 5.11
N LEU A 36 9.61 -0.60 5.50
CA LEU A 36 11.03 -0.37 5.22
C LEU A 36 11.90 -1.42 5.93
N ALA A 37 11.56 -1.80 7.16
CA ALA A 37 12.24 -2.88 7.87
C ALA A 37 12.15 -4.21 7.10
N VAL A 38 10.96 -4.58 6.63
CA VAL A 38 10.74 -5.81 5.83
C VAL A 38 11.45 -5.72 4.48
N PHE A 39 11.43 -4.56 3.83
CA PHE A 39 12.15 -4.33 2.59
C PHE A 39 13.65 -4.57 2.76
N ARG A 40 14.27 -4.02 3.82
CA ARG A 40 15.69 -4.22 4.13
C ARG A 40 16.01 -5.68 4.37
N GLU A 41 15.22 -6.37 5.20
CA GLU A 41 15.40 -7.79 5.50
C GLU A 41 15.35 -8.64 4.21
N ARG A 42 14.33 -8.42 3.37
CA ARG A 42 14.17 -9.15 2.11
C ARG A 42 15.29 -8.84 1.12
N SER A 43 15.69 -7.57 1.02
CA SER A 43 16.76 -7.12 0.12
C SER A 43 18.10 -7.73 0.50
N ALA A 44 18.40 -7.80 1.80
CA ALA A 44 19.62 -8.41 2.30
C ALA A 44 19.69 -9.92 2.03
N ARG A 45 18.56 -10.63 2.11
CA ARG A 45 18.48 -12.06 1.77
C ARG A 45 18.53 -12.31 0.27
N THR A 46 17.77 -11.54 -0.51
CA THR A 46 17.68 -11.66 -1.96
C THR A 46 17.23 -10.32 -2.56
N PRO A 47 18.10 -9.57 -3.26
CA PRO A 47 17.77 -8.24 -3.75
C PRO A 47 16.46 -8.16 -4.56
N SER A 48 16.21 -9.14 -5.44
CA SER A 48 14.99 -9.20 -6.26
C SER A 48 13.71 -9.34 -5.42
N ARG A 49 13.75 -9.98 -4.24
CA ARG A 49 12.61 -10.04 -3.31
C ARG A 49 12.33 -8.69 -2.66
N GLY A 50 13.37 -7.88 -2.45
CA GLY A 50 13.24 -6.50 -2.00
C GLY A 50 12.55 -5.62 -3.03
N VAL A 51 12.98 -5.71 -4.29
CA VAL A 51 12.37 -4.97 -5.41
C VAL A 51 10.89 -5.36 -5.59
N ARG A 52 10.57 -6.66 -5.64
CA ARG A 52 9.19 -7.15 -5.74
C ARG A 52 8.33 -6.67 -4.56
N TYR A 53 8.89 -6.71 -3.35
CA TYR A 53 8.21 -6.17 -2.18
C TYR A 53 7.89 -4.68 -2.34
N LEU A 54 8.87 -3.85 -2.72
CA LEU A 54 8.66 -2.42 -2.96
C LEU A 54 7.61 -2.17 -4.04
N ALA A 55 7.63 -2.94 -5.14
CA ALA A 55 6.66 -2.83 -6.23
C ALA A 55 5.22 -3.15 -5.77
N THR A 56 5.02 -4.22 -4.99
CA THR A 56 3.68 -4.53 -4.44
C THR A 56 3.15 -3.43 -3.51
N ARG A 57 4.03 -2.79 -2.73
CA ARG A 57 3.65 -1.66 -1.86
C ARG A 57 3.31 -0.42 -2.66
N PHE A 58 4.06 -0.16 -3.72
CA PHE A 58 3.76 0.93 -4.64
C PHE A 58 2.36 0.75 -5.25
N ALA A 59 2.10 -0.41 -5.86
CA ALA A 59 0.81 -0.73 -6.46
C ALA A 59 -0.36 -0.66 -5.46
N ALA A 60 -0.18 -1.23 -4.26
CA ALA A 60 -1.23 -1.23 -3.24
C ALA A 60 -1.57 0.17 -2.74
N LYS A 61 -0.58 1.05 -2.58
CA LYS A 61 -0.80 2.43 -2.14
C LYS A 61 -1.45 3.27 -3.23
N GLU A 62 -1.08 3.06 -4.50
CA GLU A 62 -1.78 3.66 -5.64
C GLU A 62 -3.24 3.18 -5.71
N ALA A 63 -3.48 1.88 -5.64
CA ALA A 63 -4.82 1.28 -5.63
C ALA A 63 -5.67 1.83 -4.47
N PHE A 64 -5.11 1.91 -3.25
CA PHE A 64 -5.79 2.50 -2.11
C PHE A 64 -6.13 3.99 -2.35
N SER A 65 -5.18 4.78 -2.88
CA SER A 65 -5.40 6.20 -3.16
C SER A 65 -6.54 6.45 -4.17
N LYS A 66 -6.70 5.54 -5.15
CA LYS A 66 -7.80 5.55 -6.11
C LYS A 66 -9.13 5.18 -5.43
N ALA A 67 -9.10 4.13 -4.59
CA ALA A 67 -10.30 3.66 -3.89
C ALA A 67 -10.90 4.70 -2.93
N ILE A 68 -10.08 5.54 -2.31
CA ILE A 68 -10.56 6.64 -1.45
C ILE A 68 -10.85 7.95 -2.22
N GLY A 69 -10.57 7.99 -3.53
CA GLY A 69 -10.86 9.13 -4.41
C GLY A 69 -9.92 10.34 -4.29
N LEU A 70 -8.83 10.24 -3.51
CA LEU A 70 -7.89 11.36 -3.31
C LEU A 70 -6.73 11.37 -4.32
N GLY A 71 -6.35 10.20 -4.85
CA GLY A 71 -5.04 10.03 -5.47
C GLY A 71 -3.91 10.36 -4.50
N MET A 72 -2.72 10.71 -5.01
CA MET A 72 -1.57 11.12 -4.18
C MET A 72 -1.66 12.61 -3.76
N ARG A 73 -2.78 13.00 -3.16
CA ARG A 73 -3.04 14.35 -2.65
C ARG A 73 -3.38 14.30 -1.16
N MET A 74 -2.95 15.30 -0.41
CA MET A 74 -3.18 15.36 1.04
C MET A 74 -4.66 15.16 1.39
N PRO A 75 -4.98 14.39 2.46
CA PRO A 75 -4.05 13.79 3.42
C PRO A 75 -3.35 12.50 2.95
N MET A 76 -3.66 11.98 1.76
CA MET A 76 -3.01 10.78 1.23
C MET A 76 -1.55 11.07 0.84
N THR A 77 -0.64 10.33 1.47
CA THR A 77 0.78 10.28 1.09
C THR A 77 1.26 8.84 1.16
N TRP A 78 2.37 8.54 0.49
CA TRP A 78 2.97 7.22 0.48
C TRP A 78 3.19 6.63 1.89
N ARG A 79 3.69 7.43 2.83
CA ARG A 79 4.04 6.95 4.18
C ARG A 79 2.87 6.97 5.16
N ALA A 80 1.77 7.64 4.82
CA ALA A 80 0.56 7.65 5.64
C ALA A 80 -0.27 6.36 5.50
N CYS A 81 0.03 5.53 4.50
CA CYS A 81 -0.59 4.24 4.25
C CYS A 81 0.51 3.17 4.16
N GLU A 82 0.49 2.17 5.04
CA GLU A 82 1.36 1.00 5.00
C GLU A 82 0.53 -0.26 4.68
N VAL A 83 1.12 -1.20 3.92
CA VAL A 83 0.56 -2.55 3.75
C VAL A 83 1.33 -3.52 4.64
N VAL A 84 0.75 -3.80 5.79
CA VAL A 84 1.29 -4.70 6.80
C VAL A 84 0.73 -6.11 6.62
N LYS A 85 1.32 -7.09 7.32
CA LYS A 85 0.87 -8.48 7.29
C LYS A 85 0.22 -8.82 8.62
N ALA A 86 -1.02 -9.27 8.60
CA ALA A 86 -1.67 -9.86 9.77
C ALA A 86 -0.95 -11.14 10.19
N ARG A 87 -1.19 -11.61 11.43
CA ARG A 87 -0.63 -12.88 11.94
C ARG A 87 -0.98 -14.08 11.05
N SER A 88 -2.15 -14.06 10.41
CA SER A 88 -2.60 -15.08 9.46
C SER A 88 -1.86 -15.06 8.12
N GLY A 89 -1.07 -14.01 7.86
CA GLY A 89 -0.42 -13.80 6.57
C GLY A 89 -1.21 -12.92 5.60
N LYS A 90 -2.46 -12.58 5.91
CA LYS A 90 -3.30 -11.68 5.09
C LYS A 90 -2.70 -10.25 5.07
N PRO A 91 -2.61 -9.57 3.90
CA PRO A 91 -2.21 -8.18 3.86
C PRO A 91 -3.33 -7.26 4.41
N GLU A 92 -2.96 -6.24 5.16
CA GLU A 92 -3.87 -5.25 5.75
C GLU A 92 -3.32 -3.83 5.54
N ILE A 93 -4.24 -2.86 5.40
CA ILE A 93 -3.90 -1.45 5.31
C ILE A 93 -3.81 -0.87 6.72
N ALA A 94 -2.65 -0.35 7.08
CA ALA A 94 -2.44 0.46 8.28
C ALA A 94 -2.33 1.93 7.87
N LEU A 95 -3.14 2.79 8.49
CA LEU A 95 -3.16 4.22 8.20
C LEU A 95 -2.57 5.01 9.37
N HIS A 96 -1.95 6.15 9.06
CA HIS A 96 -1.27 6.98 10.05
C HIS A 96 -1.61 8.46 9.90
N GLY A 97 -1.54 9.20 11.02
CA GLY A 97 -1.72 10.65 11.06
C GLY A 97 -3.04 11.12 10.45
N ALA A 98 -3.00 12.26 9.76
CA ALA A 98 -4.19 12.89 9.18
C ALA A 98 -4.99 12.00 8.21
N LEU A 99 -4.35 11.03 7.55
CA LEU A 99 -5.05 10.08 6.69
C LEU A 99 -5.87 9.07 7.50
N ALA A 100 -5.34 8.60 8.63
CA ALA A 100 -6.08 7.75 9.55
C ALA A 100 -7.30 8.48 10.10
N ASP A 101 -7.13 9.72 10.56
CA ASP A 101 -8.21 10.55 11.09
C ASP A 101 -9.28 10.81 10.02
N TRP A 102 -8.87 11.11 8.79
CA TRP A 102 -9.77 11.35 7.66
C TRP A 102 -10.62 10.12 7.30
N CYS A 103 -10.01 8.93 7.32
CA CYS A 103 -10.71 7.66 7.07
C CYS A 103 -11.61 7.27 8.24
N ALA A 104 -11.15 7.44 9.49
CA ALA A 104 -11.92 7.14 10.68
C ALA A 104 -13.19 8.00 10.80
N ALA A 105 -13.08 9.30 10.53
CA ALA A 105 -14.23 10.23 10.51
C ALA A 105 -15.29 9.87 9.46
N ARG A 106 -14.94 9.05 8.46
CA ARG A 106 -15.82 8.54 7.41
C ARG A 106 -16.18 7.07 7.60
N GLN A 107 -15.78 6.47 8.73
CA GLN A 107 -15.98 5.05 9.05
C GLN A 107 -15.47 4.12 7.92
N LEU A 108 -14.37 4.47 7.28
CA LEU A 108 -13.83 3.72 6.15
C LEU A 108 -13.00 2.54 6.60
N ARG A 109 -13.29 1.36 6.02
CA ARG A 109 -12.48 0.16 6.16
C ARG A 109 -11.96 -0.28 4.79
N ALA A 110 -10.66 -0.50 4.68
CA ALA A 110 -10.01 -0.96 3.46
C ALA A 110 -9.68 -2.45 3.51
N HIS A 111 -9.90 -3.12 2.39
CA HIS A 111 -9.49 -4.48 2.11
C HIS A 111 -8.53 -4.46 0.93
N VAL A 112 -7.39 -5.13 1.07
CA VAL A 112 -6.35 -5.14 0.04
C VAL A 112 -5.99 -6.57 -0.33
N SER A 113 -5.77 -6.79 -1.62
CA SER A 113 -5.12 -7.98 -2.17
C SER A 113 -3.92 -7.52 -2.99
N VAL A 114 -2.81 -8.24 -2.88
CA VAL A 114 -1.59 -7.99 -3.67
C VAL A 114 -1.14 -9.28 -4.32
N SER A 115 -0.64 -9.18 -5.54
CA SER A 115 -0.03 -10.27 -6.28
C SER A 115 1.21 -9.77 -6.99
N ASP A 116 2.19 -10.63 -7.18
CA ASP A 116 3.34 -10.34 -8.02
C ASP A 116 3.78 -11.59 -8.79
N GLU A 117 4.36 -11.34 -9.95
CA GLU A 117 5.08 -12.31 -10.78
C GLU A 117 6.44 -11.71 -11.13
N MET A 118 7.23 -12.34 -12.02
CA MET A 118 8.55 -11.84 -12.41
C MET A 118 8.57 -10.36 -12.83
N ASP A 119 7.65 -9.93 -13.70
CA ASP A 119 7.70 -8.59 -14.32
C ASP A 119 6.69 -7.60 -13.76
N TYR A 120 5.59 -8.08 -13.18
CA TYR A 120 4.49 -7.22 -12.72
C TYR A 120 4.11 -7.49 -11.26
N ALA A 121 3.81 -6.42 -10.55
CA ALA A 121 3.08 -6.46 -9.30
C ALA A 121 1.72 -5.80 -9.50
N SER A 122 0.66 -6.36 -8.93
CA SER A 122 -0.68 -5.79 -8.97
C SER A 122 -1.29 -5.73 -7.58
N ALA A 123 -2.21 -4.79 -7.40
CA ALA A 123 -2.98 -4.68 -6.19
C ALA A 123 -4.41 -4.29 -6.48
N PHE A 124 -5.33 -4.83 -5.70
CA PHE A 124 -6.74 -4.49 -5.73
C PHE A 124 -7.19 -4.10 -4.33
N VAL A 125 -7.93 -2.99 -4.24
CA VAL A 125 -8.43 -2.43 -2.99
C VAL A 125 -9.93 -2.19 -3.09
N VAL A 126 -10.65 -2.62 -2.06
CA VAL A 126 -12.05 -2.24 -1.82
C VAL A 126 -12.11 -1.47 -0.51
N VAL A 127 -12.73 -0.29 -0.53
CA VAL A 127 -13.03 0.47 0.68
C VAL A 127 -14.54 0.44 0.90
N GLU A 128 -14.96 0.09 2.11
CA GLU A 128 -16.35 0.11 2.54
C GLU A 128 -16.57 1.14 3.65
N VAL A 129 -17.78 1.68 3.73
CA VAL A 129 -18.26 2.41 4.90
C VAL A 129 -18.84 1.38 5.86
N LEU A 130 -18.33 1.35 7.09
CA LEU A 130 -18.92 0.56 8.17
C LEU A 130 -20.23 1.20 8.59
N GLU A 131 -21.31 0.44 8.51
CA GLU A 131 -22.61 0.88 9.03
C GLU A 131 -22.65 0.63 10.54
N ASP A 132 -23.10 1.63 11.31
CA ASP A 132 -23.39 1.45 12.73
C ASP A 132 -24.56 0.47 12.87
N LYS A 133 -24.26 -0.71 13.43
CA LYS A 133 -25.26 -1.76 13.67
C LYS A 133 -26.34 -1.39 14.69
N GLU A 134 -26.27 -0.21 15.30
CA GLU A 134 -27.23 0.29 16.31
C GLU A 134 -28.36 1.15 15.71
N ARG A 135 -28.41 1.34 14.38
CA ARG A 135 -29.37 2.23 13.70
C ARG A 135 -30.36 1.51 12.79
N THR A 136 -30.66 0.24 13.08
CA THR A 136 -31.70 -0.56 12.40
C THR A 136 -32.68 -1.15 13.41
#